data_AF-A0A1V4WWQ8-F1
#
_entry.id   AF-A0A1V4WWQ8-F1
#
_cell.length_a   1.000
_cell.length_b   1.000
_cell.length_c   1.000
_cell.angle_alpha   90.00
_cell.angle_beta   90.00
_cell.angle_gamma   90.00
#
_symmetry.space_group_name_H-M   'P 1'
#
loop_
_entity.id
_entity.type
_entity.pdbx_description
1 polymer ?
#
loop_
_entity_poly.entity_id
_entity_poly.type
_entity_poly.pdbx_seq_one_letter_code
_entity_poly.pdbx_strand_id
1 'polypeptide(L)'
;MVKLHRNKKGFTLIELLIVIAIIGILAAIALPAYMDYTRKTRLTEVTNTMGSIKTAIIAWVSEQQSTATLNLADDTAVRDTLGVTVPTKYLGGVTVTADSAAGNATITWTIANIQGITAGAGLTLSCAGDQNFQTWTWAAAGGLEAKYVPKN
;
A
#
# COMPACT_ATOMS: atom_id res chain seq x y z
N MET A 1 60.57 29.53 -23.47
CA MET A 1 59.84 28.91 -22.34
C MET A 1 58.54 29.68 -22.16
N VAL A 2 57.40 29.14 -22.59
CA VAL A 2 56.10 29.84 -22.57
C VAL A 2 55.36 29.50 -21.27
N LYS A 3 55.05 30.51 -20.45
CA LYS A 3 54.19 30.35 -19.26
C LYS A 3 52.72 30.39 -19.67
N LEU A 4 52.02 29.26 -19.54
CA LEU A 4 50.57 29.17 -19.66
C LEU A 4 49.91 29.76 -18.42
N HIS A 5 49.44 31.01 -18.48
CA HIS A 5 48.59 31.58 -17.44
C HIS A 5 47.18 30.99 -17.57
N ARG A 6 46.90 29.97 -16.76
CA ARG A 6 45.60 29.32 -16.70
C ARG A 6 44.63 30.24 -15.95
N ASN A 7 43.76 30.92 -16.69
CA ASN A 7 42.76 31.83 -16.15
C ASN A 7 41.69 31.03 -15.37
N LYS A 8 41.93 30.77 -14.09
CA LYS A 8 40.99 30.07 -13.21
C LYS A 8 39.86 31.03 -12.83
N LYS A 9 38.80 31.09 -13.64
CA LYS A 9 37.54 31.72 -13.24
C LYS A 9 36.90 30.84 -12.16
N GLY A 10 36.85 31.33 -10.92
CA GLY A 10 36.09 30.71 -9.84
C GLY A 10 34.60 31.03 -9.97
N PHE A 11 33.75 30.17 -9.38
CA PHE A 11 32.33 30.47 -9.20
C PHE A 11 32.15 31.70 -8.32
N THR A 12 31.21 32.58 -8.67
CA THR A 12 30.83 33.72 -7.83
C THR A 12 29.90 33.26 -6.72
N LEU A 13 29.96 33.95 -5.56
CA LEU A 13 29.02 33.69 -4.45
C LEU A 13 27.56 33.94 -4.86
N ILE A 14 27.34 34.89 -5.78
CA ILE A 14 26.00 35.18 -6.27
C ILE A 14 25.44 34.08 -7.17
N GLU A 15 26.28 33.45 -8.01
CA GLU A 15 25.88 32.28 -8.78
C GLU A 15 25.49 31.12 -7.86
N LEU A 16 26.27 30.87 -6.81
CA LEU A 16 25.95 29.83 -5.84
C LEU A 16 24.64 30.12 -5.08
N LEU A 17 24.41 31.38 -4.69
CA LEU A 17 23.20 31.79 -3.98
C LEU A 17 21.94 31.60 -4.83
N ILE A 18 21.98 32.00 -6.11
CA ILE A 18 20.85 31.81 -7.04
C ILE A 18 20.57 30.33 -7.25
N VAL A 19 21.60 29.49 -7.39
CA VAL A 19 21.43 28.04 -7.54
C VAL A 19 20.76 27.44 -6.31
N ILE A 20 21.18 27.81 -5.10
CA ILE A 20 20.56 27.32 -3.85
C ILE A 20 19.11 27.79 -3.75
N ALA A 21 18.82 29.04 -4.15
CA ALA A 21 17.45 29.57 -4.15
C ALA A 21 16.52 28.77 -5.07
N ILE A 22 16.98 28.47 -6.30
CA ILE A 22 16.19 27.66 -7.26
C ILE A 22 16.00 26.23 -6.74
N ILE A 23 17.05 25.58 -6.22
CA ILE A 23 16.95 24.24 -5.63
C ILE A 23 15.98 24.23 -4.44
N GLY A 24 16.00 25.28 -3.62
CA GLY A 24 15.08 25.43 -2.49
C GLY A 24 13.61 25.44 -2.91
N ILE A 25 13.26 26.19 -3.95
CA ILE A 25 11.89 26.24 -4.50
C ILE A 25 11.47 24.87 -5.06
N LEU A 26 12.35 24.25 -5.85
CA LEU A 26 12.06 22.94 -6.44
C LEU A 26 11.90 21.86 -5.36
N ALA A 27 12.75 21.86 -4.33
CA ALA A 27 12.69 20.89 -3.24
C ALA A 27 11.40 21.01 -2.44
N ALA A 28 10.90 22.23 -2.21
CA ALA A 28 9.64 22.46 -1.48
C ALA A 28 8.43 21.80 -2.16
N ILE A 29 8.41 21.74 -3.50
CA ILE A 29 7.33 21.11 -4.26
C ILE A 29 7.61 19.61 -4.47
N ALA A 30 8.86 19.25 -4.75
CA ALA A 30 9.23 17.88 -5.10
C ALA A 30 9.17 16.91 -3.91
N LEU A 31 9.58 17.35 -2.71
CA LEU A 31 9.59 16.49 -1.52
C LEU A 31 8.21 15.96 -1.13
N PRO A 32 7.15 16.78 -0.96
CA PRO A 32 5.83 16.25 -0.60
C PRO A 32 5.27 15.31 -1.67
N ALA A 33 5.47 15.64 -2.95
CA ALA A 33 5.06 14.78 -4.07
C ALA A 33 5.79 13.43 -4.07
N TYR A 34 7.10 13.42 -3.79
CA TYR A 34 7.89 12.20 -3.68
C TYR A 34 7.46 11.32 -2.50
N MET A 35 7.15 11.93 -1.35
CA MET A 35 6.62 11.22 -0.19
C MET A 35 5.27 10.55 -0.52
N ASP A 36 4.37 11.26 -1.18
CA ASP A 36 3.07 10.73 -1.60
C ASP A 36 3.20 9.59 -2.61
N TYR A 37 4.11 9.73 -3.59
CA TYR A 37 4.42 8.66 -4.54
C TYR A 37 4.92 7.41 -3.82
N THR A 38 5.87 7.58 -2.91
CA THR A 38 6.44 6.47 -2.14
C THR A 38 5.39 5.76 -1.30
N ARG A 39 4.47 6.50 -0.67
CA ARG A 39 3.34 5.91 0.08
C ARG A 39 2.44 5.07 -0.83
N LYS A 40 2.06 5.61 -2.00
CA LYS A 40 1.24 4.88 -2.98
C LYS A 40 1.90 3.59 -3.43
N THR A 41 3.19 3.60 -3.76
CA THR A 41 3.92 2.39 -4.17
C THR A 41 3.91 1.33 -3.08
N ARG A 42 4.14 1.72 -1.81
CA ARG A 42 4.09 0.78 -0.68
C ARG A 42 2.69 0.21 -0.46
N LEU A 43 1.64 1.02 -0.63
CA LEU A 43 0.26 0.54 -0.56
C LEU A 43 -0.10 -0.36 -1.73
N THR A 44 0.49 -0.17 -2.92
CA THR A 44 0.32 -1.09 -4.04
C THR A 44 0.85 -2.49 -3.70
N GLU A 45 1.95 -2.61 -2.96
CA GLU A 45 2.43 -3.93 -2.48
C GLU A 45 1.40 -4.60 -1.55
N VAL A 46 0.78 -3.82 -0.66
CA VAL A 46 -0.29 -4.29 0.24
C VAL A 46 -1.51 -4.74 -0.56
N THR A 47 -1.99 -3.92 -1.50
CA THR A 47 -3.17 -4.25 -2.31
C THR A 47 -2.93 -5.47 -3.20
N ASN A 48 -1.70 -5.65 -3.70
CA ASN A 48 -1.34 -6.85 -4.47
C ASN A 48 -1.44 -8.11 -3.60
N THR A 49 -0.95 -8.05 -2.35
CA THR A 49 -1.07 -9.16 -1.39
C THR A 49 -2.53 -9.43 -1.07
N MET A 50 -3.33 -8.40 -0.80
CA MET A 50 -4.78 -8.55 -0.58
C MET A 50 -5.49 -9.14 -1.80
N GLY A 51 -5.03 -8.83 -3.02
CA GLY A 51 -5.49 -9.46 -4.25
C GLY A 51 -5.22 -10.96 -4.29
N SER A 52 -4.02 -11.39 -3.89
CA SER A 52 -3.67 -12.83 -3.77
C SER A 52 -4.54 -13.52 -2.72
N ILE A 53 -4.79 -12.89 -1.57
CA ILE A 53 -5.70 -13.40 -0.54
C ILE A 53 -7.11 -13.53 -1.10
N LYS A 54 -7.63 -12.53 -1.82
CA LYS A 54 -8.93 -12.59 -2.49
C LYS A 54 -9.03 -13.80 -3.42
N THR A 55 -8.03 -14.04 -4.27
CA THR A 55 -8.03 -15.21 -5.16
C THR A 55 -8.04 -16.51 -4.37
N ALA A 56 -7.29 -16.59 -3.27
CA ALA A 56 -7.28 -17.78 -2.41
C ALA A 56 -8.64 -18.00 -1.71
N ILE A 57 -9.33 -16.94 -1.28
CA ILE A 57 -10.70 -17.05 -0.73
C ILE A 57 -11.65 -17.61 -1.79
N ILE A 58 -11.59 -17.11 -3.03
CA ILE A 58 -12.47 -17.59 -4.11
C ILE A 58 -12.21 -19.08 -4.38
N ALA A 59 -10.95 -19.51 -4.40
CA ALA A 59 -10.59 -20.92 -4.54
C ALA A 59 -11.10 -21.76 -3.35
N TRP A 60 -10.87 -21.30 -2.12
CA TRP A 60 -11.33 -21.95 -0.89
C TRP A 60 -12.85 -22.12 -0.86
N VAL A 61 -13.60 -21.09 -1.24
CA VAL A 61 -15.07 -21.14 -1.35
C VAL A 61 -15.50 -22.10 -2.46
N SER A 62 -14.77 -22.17 -3.57
CA SER A 62 -15.10 -23.09 -4.66
C SER A 62 -14.86 -24.56 -4.30
N GLU A 63 -13.90 -24.84 -3.41
CA GLU A 63 -13.59 -26.19 -2.94
C GLU A 63 -14.53 -26.65 -1.82
N GLN A 64 -15.03 -25.71 -1.01
CA GLN A 64 -15.91 -26.01 0.11
C GLN A 64 -17.39 -25.84 -0.25
N GLN A 65 -18.21 -26.77 0.22
CA GLN A 65 -19.66 -26.73 0.01
C GLN A 65 -20.28 -25.48 0.66
N SER A 66 -21.47 -25.08 0.16
CA SER A 66 -22.16 -23.79 0.36
C SER A 66 -22.35 -23.24 1.79
N THR A 67 -21.87 -23.89 2.85
CA THR A 67 -22.08 -23.47 4.26
C THR A 67 -20.78 -23.26 5.05
N ALA A 68 -19.65 -23.02 4.38
CA ALA A 68 -18.37 -22.82 5.04
C ALA A 68 -18.19 -21.37 5.52
N THR A 69 -17.62 -21.24 6.72
CA THR A 69 -17.20 -19.95 7.30
C THR A 69 -15.71 -19.96 7.57
N LEU A 70 -15.06 -18.85 7.28
CA LEU A 70 -13.64 -18.61 7.46
C LEU A 70 -13.46 -17.40 8.38
N ASN A 71 -12.58 -17.53 9.36
CA ASN A 71 -12.17 -16.41 10.21
C ASN A 71 -10.69 -16.56 10.58
N LEU A 72 -9.83 -15.83 9.90
CA LEU A 72 -8.39 -15.82 10.09
C LEU A 72 -8.00 -14.48 10.71
N ALA A 73 -7.39 -14.52 11.89
CA ALA A 73 -7.14 -13.32 12.69
C ALA A 73 -5.71 -12.75 12.53
N ASP A 74 -4.83 -13.48 11.85
CA ASP A 74 -3.41 -13.14 11.71
C ASP A 74 -2.78 -13.71 10.43
N ASP A 75 -1.54 -13.31 10.15
CA ASP A 75 -0.79 -13.71 8.96
C ASP A 75 -0.43 -15.21 8.94
N THR A 76 -0.25 -15.82 10.10
CA THR A 76 0.04 -17.25 10.20
C THR A 76 -1.20 -18.08 9.87
N ALA A 77 -2.37 -17.68 10.38
CA ALA A 77 -3.65 -18.30 10.02
C ALA A 77 -3.95 -18.18 8.52
N VAL A 78 -3.62 -17.03 7.90
CA VAL A 78 -3.72 -16.82 6.45
C VAL A 78 -2.78 -17.76 5.69
N ARG A 79 -1.52 -17.87 6.10
CA ARG A 79 -0.57 -18.78 5.45
C ARG A 79 -0.99 -20.24 5.57
N ASP A 80 -1.37 -20.68 6.76
CA ASP A 80 -1.62 -22.09 7.04
C ASP A 80 -2.95 -22.57 6.43
N THR A 81 -3.94 -21.66 6.28
CA THR A 81 -5.27 -22.00 5.71
C THR A 81 -5.38 -21.70 4.22
N LEU A 82 -4.84 -20.58 3.75
CA LEU A 82 -4.97 -20.12 2.36
C LEU A 82 -3.68 -20.31 1.54
N GLY A 83 -2.57 -20.71 2.15
CA GLY A 83 -1.28 -20.86 1.47
C GLY A 83 -0.64 -19.53 1.05
N VAL A 84 -1.18 -18.39 1.46
CA VAL A 84 -0.69 -17.07 1.05
C VAL A 84 0.30 -16.53 2.07
N THR A 85 1.52 -16.23 1.61
CA THR A 85 2.52 -15.56 2.46
C THR A 85 2.25 -14.07 2.52
N VAL A 86 2.01 -13.54 3.71
CA VAL A 86 1.74 -12.13 3.95
C VAL A 86 3.05 -11.40 4.32
N PRO A 87 3.51 -10.41 3.53
CA PRO A 87 4.71 -9.66 3.88
C PRO A 87 4.50 -8.83 5.15
N THR A 88 5.39 -8.97 6.14
CA THR A 88 5.28 -8.29 7.44
C THR A 88 5.80 -6.85 7.43
N LYS A 89 6.48 -6.43 6.36
CA LYS A 89 7.17 -5.14 6.25
C LYS A 89 6.26 -3.93 6.52
N TYR A 90 5.02 -3.97 6.05
CA TYR A 90 4.02 -2.90 6.24
C TYR A 90 2.77 -3.40 6.99
N LEU A 91 2.89 -4.55 7.65
CA LEU A 91 1.78 -5.20 8.34
C LEU A 91 1.69 -4.66 9.77
N GLY A 92 0.55 -4.06 10.10
CA GLY A 92 0.09 -3.87 11.47
C GLY A 92 -0.81 -5.01 11.95
N GLY A 93 -1.39 -5.76 11.01
CA GLY A 93 -2.33 -6.86 11.25
C GLY A 93 -3.15 -7.16 10.00
N VAL A 94 -3.59 -8.40 9.86
CA VAL A 94 -4.47 -8.84 8.76
C VAL A 94 -5.57 -9.70 9.35
N THR A 95 -6.80 -9.42 8.95
CA THR A 95 -7.94 -10.29 9.26
C THR A 95 -8.68 -10.63 7.99
N VAL A 96 -9.08 -11.90 7.86
CA VAL A 96 -9.78 -12.42 6.70
C VAL A 96 -11.01 -13.16 7.19
N THR A 97 -12.18 -12.72 6.75
CA THR A 97 -13.44 -13.41 7.00
C THR A 97 -14.10 -13.78 5.68
N ALA A 98 -14.72 -14.95 5.62
CA ALA A 98 -15.57 -15.35 4.52
C ALA A 98 -16.75 -16.17 5.03
N ASP A 99 -17.91 -16.01 4.40
CA ASP A 99 -19.13 -16.76 4.64
C ASP A 99 -19.71 -17.10 3.26
N SER A 100 -19.55 -18.37 2.86
CA SER A 100 -20.01 -18.84 1.55
C SER A 100 -21.53 -18.87 1.45
N ALA A 101 -22.24 -19.03 2.56
CA ALA A 101 -23.70 -19.08 2.56
C ALA A 101 -24.29 -17.69 2.33
N ALA A 102 -23.73 -16.69 3.02
CA ALA A 102 -24.14 -15.30 2.90
C ALA A 102 -23.54 -14.57 1.68
N GLY A 103 -22.54 -15.14 1.01
CA GLY A 103 -21.82 -14.49 -0.10
C GLY A 103 -21.00 -13.28 0.37
N ASN A 104 -20.49 -13.35 1.59
CA ASN A 104 -19.75 -12.25 2.23
C ASN A 104 -18.28 -12.63 2.39
N ALA A 105 -17.36 -11.76 2.02
CA ALA A 105 -15.95 -11.88 2.38
C ALA A 105 -15.38 -10.52 2.71
N THR A 106 -14.54 -10.43 3.74
CA THR A 106 -13.84 -9.20 4.11
C THR A 106 -12.39 -9.50 4.39
N ILE A 107 -11.50 -8.77 3.72
CA ILE A 107 -10.07 -8.74 4.01
C ILE A 107 -9.77 -7.37 4.58
N THR A 108 -9.33 -7.32 5.84
CA THR A 108 -8.90 -6.07 6.49
C THR A 108 -7.40 -6.13 6.69
N TRP A 109 -6.71 -5.10 6.20
CA TRP A 109 -5.29 -4.91 6.43
C TRP A 109 -5.07 -3.64 7.24
N THR A 110 -4.45 -3.76 8.40
CA THR A 110 -3.96 -2.60 9.15
C THR A 110 -2.50 -2.34 8.78
N ILE A 111 -2.20 -1.09 8.47
CA ILE A 111 -0.90 -0.65 7.98
C ILE A 111 -0.04 -0.26 9.17
N ALA A 112 1.21 -0.71 9.15
CA ALA A 112 2.28 -0.23 10.02
C ALA A 112 3.50 0.21 9.21
N ASN A 113 4.38 1.00 9.83
CA ASN A 113 5.71 1.32 9.30
C ASN A 113 5.74 2.06 7.95
N ILE A 114 4.66 2.78 7.58
CA ILE A 114 4.65 3.70 6.43
C ILE A 114 4.67 5.15 6.94
N GLN A 115 5.80 5.84 6.71
CA GLN A 115 5.98 7.22 7.12
C GLN A 115 4.91 8.15 6.52
N GLY A 116 4.21 8.88 7.40
CA GLY A 116 3.13 9.80 7.03
C GLY A 116 1.76 9.14 6.85
N ILE A 117 1.63 7.86 7.21
CA ILE A 117 0.33 7.21 7.44
C ILE A 117 0.25 6.92 8.95
N THR A 118 -0.87 7.27 9.58
CA THR A 118 -1.11 6.99 10.99
C THR A 118 -1.12 5.49 11.25
N ALA A 119 -0.40 5.03 12.28
CA ALA A 119 -0.42 3.63 12.68
C ALA A 119 -1.87 3.20 13.01
N GLY A 120 -2.32 2.08 12.44
CA GLY A 120 -3.70 1.61 12.57
C GLY A 120 -4.64 2.04 11.42
N ALA A 121 -4.21 2.97 10.56
CA ALA A 121 -4.88 3.16 9.26
C ALA A 121 -4.78 1.89 8.42
N GLY A 122 -5.72 1.66 7.52
CA GLY A 122 -5.83 0.39 6.83
C GLY A 122 -6.64 0.44 5.54
N LEU A 123 -6.70 -0.72 4.90
CA LEU A 123 -7.53 -0.97 3.72
C LEU A 123 -8.43 -2.16 4.01
N THR A 124 -9.68 -2.06 3.58
CA THR A 124 -10.63 -3.16 3.60
C THR A 124 -11.02 -3.48 2.16
N LEU A 125 -10.96 -4.76 1.81
CA LEU A 125 -11.44 -5.29 0.54
C LEU A 125 -12.58 -6.25 0.85
N SER A 126 -13.79 -5.91 0.42
CA SER A 126 -15.00 -6.65 0.79
C SER A 126 -15.84 -7.06 -0.41
N CYS A 127 -16.44 -8.24 -0.31
CA CYS A 127 -17.54 -8.72 -1.12
C CYS A 127 -18.75 -8.88 -0.19
N ALA A 128 -19.92 -8.35 -0.58
CA ALA A 128 -21.12 -8.40 0.25
C ALA A 128 -22.34 -8.83 -0.57
N GLY A 129 -22.99 -9.91 -0.13
CA GLY A 129 -24.23 -10.42 -0.72
C GLY A 129 -24.08 -11.02 -2.12
N ASP A 130 -22.88 -11.47 -2.51
CA ASP A 130 -22.62 -12.08 -3.80
C ASP A 130 -22.04 -13.49 -3.60
N GLN A 131 -22.88 -14.50 -3.81
CA GLN A 131 -22.51 -15.91 -3.66
C GLN A 131 -21.43 -16.37 -4.65
N ASN A 132 -21.20 -15.61 -5.73
CA ASN A 132 -20.16 -15.89 -6.71
C ASN A 132 -18.87 -15.10 -6.43
N PHE A 133 -18.85 -14.25 -5.40
CA PHE A 133 -17.68 -13.46 -5.00
C PHE A 133 -17.06 -12.66 -6.18
N GLN A 134 -17.89 -12.09 -7.04
CA GLN A 134 -17.43 -11.36 -8.23
C GLN A 134 -17.27 -9.87 -7.94
N THR A 135 -18.13 -9.32 -7.11
CA THR A 135 -18.14 -7.89 -6.80
C THR A 135 -17.32 -7.60 -5.55
N TRP A 136 -16.18 -6.94 -5.74
CA TRP A 136 -15.30 -6.54 -4.64
C TRP A 136 -15.13 -5.04 -4.59
N THR A 137 -15.21 -4.49 -3.39
CA THR A 137 -15.12 -3.05 -3.14
C THR A 137 -13.97 -2.74 -2.20
N TRP A 138 -13.23 -1.69 -2.53
CA TRP A 138 -12.20 -1.14 -1.67
C TRP A 138 -12.79 -0.05 -0.77
N ALA A 139 -12.38 -0.03 0.50
CA ALA A 139 -12.67 1.05 1.42
C ALA A 139 -11.46 1.35 2.32
N ALA A 140 -11.41 2.60 2.81
CA ALA A 140 -10.45 3.00 3.82
C ALA A 140 -10.86 2.46 5.19
N ALA A 141 -9.87 2.08 6.00
CA ALA A 141 -10.04 1.73 7.40
C ALA A 141 -9.12 2.61 8.27
N GLY A 142 -9.47 2.76 9.56
CA GLY A 142 -8.59 3.38 10.56
C GLY A 142 -8.07 4.79 10.26
N GLY A 143 -8.80 5.57 9.44
CA GLY A 143 -8.42 6.94 9.08
C GLY A 143 -7.46 7.08 7.89
N LEU A 144 -7.32 6.05 7.04
CA LEU A 144 -6.60 6.17 5.78
C LEU A 144 -7.26 7.21 4.86
N GLU A 145 -6.46 8.12 4.29
CA GLU A 145 -6.98 9.13 3.37
C GLU A 145 -7.53 8.47 2.08
N ALA A 146 -8.70 8.93 1.62
CA ALA A 146 -9.38 8.37 0.45
C ALA A 146 -8.54 8.36 -0.84
N LYS A 147 -7.58 9.29 -0.98
CA LYS A 147 -6.66 9.36 -2.13
C LYS A 147 -5.73 8.14 -2.27
N TYR A 148 -5.62 7.33 -1.22
CA TYR A 148 -4.81 6.12 -1.18
C TYR A 148 -5.63 4.84 -1.37
N VAL A 149 -6.96 4.94 -1.37
CA VAL A 149 -7.84 3.80 -1.64
C VAL A 149 -7.87 3.56 -3.15
N PRO A 150 -7.65 2.32 -3.63
CA PRO A 150 -7.81 1.99 -5.04
C PRO A 150 -9.22 2.32 -5.53
N LYS A 151 -9.33 2.74 -6.79
CA LYS A 151 -10.64 2.88 -7.43
C LYS A 151 -11.12 1.47 -7.84
N ASN A 152 -12.41 1.20 -7.61
CA ASN A 152 -13.08 -0.04 -8.03
C ASN A 152 -13.07 -0.20 -9.56
#